data_AF-A0A0F9JMD3-F1
#
_entry.id   AF-A0A0F9JMD3-F1
#
_cell.length_a   1.000
_cell.length_b   1.000
_cell.length_c   1.000
_cell.angle_alpha   90.00
_cell.angle_beta   90.00
_cell.angle_gamma   90.00
#
_symmetry.space_group_name_H-M   'P 1'
#
loop_
_entity.id
_entity.type
_entity.pdbx_description
1 polymer ?
#
loop_
_entity_poly.entity_id
_entity_poly.type
_entity_poly.pdbx_seq_one_letter_code
_entity_poly.pdbx_strand_id
1 'polypeptide(L)'
;MLVPRSVFQLHKMTCPDHRRYALGGIRFERSDDGQPIAVATDGRRLMAATWREDGLESYPEVLGNPFVEVGPIIVPASICKQVIEVSEVMNRPPSLSGIRNVRMVQGEPGGRFSIELAGKKYDTILLSSPLEGRFPHWRETFNKARSGVQGATTVLLTGERWEGMLATFRKMGIECVTLAVDNHETRMILTGQNEDGVSVAGLLMPNPCDKDRDPPVIGWTPATTDSVDD
;
A
#
# COMPACT_ATOMS: atom_id res chain seq x y z
N MET A 1 13.38 10.65 1.13
CA MET A 1 11.98 10.43 0.68
C MET A 1 11.03 10.80 1.80
N LEU A 2 9.99 11.58 1.52
CA LEU A 2 8.93 11.94 2.48
C LEU A 2 7.73 11.03 2.26
N VAL A 3 7.45 10.17 3.24
CA VAL A 3 6.48 9.06 3.14
C VAL A 3 5.26 9.35 4.02
N PRO A 4 4.03 9.37 3.48
CA PRO A 4 2.83 9.46 4.29
C PRO A 4 2.76 8.31 5.28
N ARG A 5 2.43 8.61 6.54
CA ARG A 5 2.34 7.63 7.60
C ARG A 5 1.42 6.46 7.24
N SER A 6 0.32 6.72 6.52
CA SER A 6 -0.64 5.71 6.09
C SER A 6 -0.03 4.63 5.17
N VAL A 7 1.02 4.95 4.41
CA VAL A 7 1.72 4.01 3.52
C VAL A 7 2.36 2.87 4.31
N PHE A 8 2.84 3.13 5.53
CA PHE A 8 3.46 2.09 6.37
C PHE A 8 2.48 0.98 6.76
N GLN A 9 1.15 1.18 6.66
CA GLN A 9 0.14 0.12 6.85
C GLN A 9 0.30 -1.07 5.89
N LEU A 10 1.00 -0.88 4.76
CA LEU A 10 1.36 -1.95 3.83
C LEU A 10 2.16 -3.07 4.50
N HIS A 11 2.73 -2.86 5.69
CA HIS A 11 3.37 -3.91 6.48
C HIS A 11 2.44 -5.11 6.76
N LYS A 12 1.12 -4.94 6.67
CA LYS A 12 0.12 -6.02 6.83
C LYS A 12 0.05 -6.97 5.62
N MET A 13 0.68 -6.57 4.50
CA MET A 13 0.70 -7.33 3.24
C MET A 13 2.00 -8.12 3.05
N THR A 14 2.96 -8.01 3.96
CA THR A 14 4.26 -8.69 3.87
C THR A 14 4.17 -10.15 4.33
N CYS A 15 5.09 -11.00 3.87
CA CYS A 15 5.19 -12.38 4.31
C CYS A 15 5.82 -12.44 5.72
N PRO A 16 5.19 -13.10 6.72
CA PRO A 16 5.83 -13.31 8.02
C PRO A 16 6.89 -14.43 7.98
N ASP A 17 6.98 -15.20 6.89
CA ASP A 17 7.95 -16.28 6.73
C ASP A 17 9.36 -15.73 6.48
N HIS A 18 10.24 -15.94 7.47
CA HIS A 18 11.64 -15.53 7.47
C HIS A 18 12.46 -16.20 6.35
N ARG A 19 11.97 -17.28 5.73
CA ARG A 19 12.65 -17.93 4.59
C ARG A 19 12.59 -17.10 3.31
N ARG A 20 11.67 -16.14 3.22
CA ARG A 20 11.50 -15.24 2.07
C ARG A 20 11.93 -13.82 2.46
N TYR A 21 13.22 -13.63 2.74
CA TYR A 21 13.79 -12.41 3.31
C TYR A 21 13.27 -11.11 2.67
N ALA A 22 13.31 -10.97 1.34
CA ALA A 22 12.85 -9.76 0.66
C ALA A 22 11.33 -9.49 0.81
N LEU A 23 10.51 -10.52 1.07
CA LEU A 23 9.06 -10.37 1.25
C LEU A 23 8.67 -10.03 2.70
N GLY A 24 9.62 -10.06 3.63
CA GLY A 24 9.42 -9.63 5.01
C GLY A 24 9.42 -8.11 5.21
N GLY A 25 9.42 -7.34 4.12
CA GLY A 25 9.48 -5.89 4.15
C GLY A 25 8.71 -5.22 3.02
N ILE A 26 8.68 -3.90 3.08
CA ILE A 26 8.06 -3.03 2.07
C ILE A 26 9.18 -2.48 1.20
N ARG A 27 9.07 -2.65 -0.11
CA ARG A 27 9.98 -2.03 -1.07
C ARG A 27 9.57 -0.58 -1.30
N PHE A 28 10.47 0.34 -1.04
CA PHE A 28 10.34 1.75 -1.39
C PHE A 28 11.27 2.06 -2.56
N GLU A 29 10.76 2.76 -3.56
CA GLU A 29 11.53 3.23 -4.72
C GLU A 29 10.89 4.47 -5.32
N ARG A 30 11.56 5.10 -6.28
CA ARG A 30 10.94 6.07 -7.18
C ARG A 30 10.67 5.40 -8.53
N SER A 31 9.59 5.78 -9.21
CA SER A 31 9.42 5.45 -10.64
C SER A 31 10.33 6.29 -11.52
N ASP A 32 10.35 5.98 -12.81
CA ASP A 32 11.17 6.68 -13.81
C ASP A 32 10.83 8.17 -13.92
N ASP A 33 9.59 8.56 -13.62
CA ASP A 33 9.14 9.96 -13.53
C ASP A 33 9.41 10.61 -12.16
N GLY A 34 10.12 9.92 -11.27
CA GLY A 34 10.48 10.39 -9.94
C GLY A 34 9.37 10.25 -8.88
N GLN A 35 8.18 9.75 -9.22
CA GLN A 35 7.10 9.57 -8.26
C GLN A 35 7.45 8.51 -7.20
N PRO A 36 7.24 8.76 -5.90
CA PRO A 36 7.55 7.77 -4.88
C PRO A 36 6.51 6.63 -4.86
N ILE A 37 7.02 5.41 -4.69
CA ILE A 37 6.26 4.16 -4.70
C ILE A 37 6.65 3.30 -3.50
N ALA A 38 5.65 2.68 -2.88
CA ALA A 38 5.83 1.63 -1.88
C ALA A 38 5.09 0.37 -2.31
N VAL A 39 5.73 -0.78 -2.21
CA VAL A 39 5.17 -2.07 -2.65
C VAL A 39 5.37 -3.13 -1.57
N ALA A 40 4.31 -3.87 -1.27
CA ALA A 40 4.34 -4.99 -0.36
C ALA A 40 3.62 -6.21 -0.95
N THR A 41 4.14 -7.40 -0.65
CA THR A 41 3.57 -8.67 -1.10
C THR A 41 3.97 -9.81 -0.17
N ASP A 42 3.11 -10.82 -0.06
CA ASP A 42 3.39 -12.10 0.60
C ASP A 42 3.60 -13.24 -0.40
N GLY A 43 3.61 -12.92 -1.70
CA GLY A 43 3.66 -13.87 -2.81
C GLY A 43 2.30 -14.41 -3.27
N ARG A 44 1.21 -14.07 -2.58
CA ARG A 44 -0.18 -14.40 -3.00
C ARG A 44 -1.02 -13.16 -3.29
N ARG A 45 -0.74 -12.06 -2.58
CA ARG A 45 -1.33 -10.73 -2.80
C ARG A 45 -0.25 -9.69 -2.96
N LEU A 46 -0.55 -8.62 -3.69
CA LEU A 46 0.37 -7.54 -3.98
C LEU A 46 -0.37 -6.21 -3.87
N MET A 47 0.25 -5.23 -3.22
CA MET A 47 -0.28 -3.89 -3.11
C MET A 47 0.83 -2.88 -3.37
N ALA A 48 0.52 -1.89 -4.22
CA ALA A 48 1.39 -0.76 -4.52
C ALA A 48 0.67 0.52 -4.13
N ALA A 49 1.40 1.45 -3.51
CA ALA A 49 0.92 2.78 -3.18
C ALA A 49 1.85 3.82 -3.79
N THR A 50 1.26 4.85 -4.39
CA THR A 50 1.95 6.04 -4.89
C THR A 50 1.36 7.26 -4.21
N TRP A 51 2.19 8.27 -4.00
CA TRP A 51 1.74 9.53 -3.40
C TRP A 51 2.45 10.71 -4.05
N ARG A 52 1.99 11.91 -3.72
CA ARG A 52 2.70 13.14 -3.99
C ARG A 52 3.40 13.58 -2.72
N GLU A 53 4.62 14.09 -2.82
CA GLU A 53 5.35 14.65 -1.69
C GLU A 53 4.92 16.13 -1.46
N ASP A 54 3.60 16.37 -1.49
CA ASP A 54 3.00 17.69 -1.26
C ASP A 54 3.00 17.94 0.26
N GLY A 55 3.81 18.90 0.74
CA GLY A 55 3.88 19.22 2.17
C GLY A 55 5.24 19.60 2.73
N LEU A 56 6.19 19.99 1.89
CA LEU A 56 7.52 20.47 2.33
C LEU A 56 7.44 21.62 3.33
N GLU A 57 6.50 22.54 3.14
CA GLU A 57 6.27 23.69 4.03
C GLU A 57 5.92 23.27 5.47
N SER A 58 5.44 22.04 5.66
CA SER A 58 5.05 21.50 6.96
C SER A 58 6.12 20.61 7.60
N TYR A 59 7.23 20.34 6.90
CA TYR A 59 8.32 19.53 7.44
C TYR A 59 9.35 20.44 8.13
N PRO A 60 9.76 20.18 9.38
CA PRO A 60 10.64 21.09 10.11
C PRO A 60 11.98 21.31 9.41
N GLU A 61 12.35 22.57 9.15
CA GLU A 61 13.63 22.96 8.53
C GLU A 61 14.84 22.40 9.30
N VAL A 62 14.69 22.17 10.62
CA VAL A 62 15.73 21.64 11.52
C VAL A 62 16.26 20.28 11.07
N LEU A 63 15.46 19.50 10.34
CA LEU A 63 15.87 18.18 9.85
C LEU A 63 16.60 18.24 8.50
N GLY A 64 16.80 19.44 7.94
CA GLY A 64 17.53 19.65 6.69
C GLY A 64 16.74 19.29 5.44
N ASN A 65 17.43 19.12 4.31
CA ASN A 65 16.78 18.94 3.01
C ASN A 65 15.93 17.65 2.97
N PRO A 66 14.59 17.74 2.83
CA PRO A 66 13.71 16.56 2.81
C PRO A 66 13.94 15.66 1.58
N PHE A 67 14.55 16.21 0.53
CA PHE A 67 14.89 15.50 -0.71
C PHE A 67 16.28 14.91 -0.65
N VAL A 68 16.44 13.88 0.18
CA VAL A 68 17.52 12.92 -0.04
C VAL A 68 17.00 11.89 -1.03
N GLU A 69 17.72 11.74 -2.14
CA GLU A 69 17.48 10.69 -3.11
C GLU A 69 17.70 9.35 -2.41
N VAL A 70 16.62 8.57 -2.29
CA VAL A 70 16.67 7.24 -1.69
C VAL A 70 16.57 6.27 -2.85
N GLY A 71 17.63 5.47 -3.04
CA GLY A 71 17.61 4.38 -3.99
C GLY A 71 16.59 3.31 -3.58
N PRO A 72 16.32 2.31 -4.43
CA PRO A 72 15.40 1.25 -4.07
C PRO A 72 15.85 0.52 -2.81
N ILE A 73 14.98 0.46 -1.80
CA ILE A 73 15.28 -0.10 -0.49
C ILE A 73 14.12 -0.99 -0.01
N ILE A 74 14.43 -2.07 0.72
CA ILE A 74 13.42 -2.91 1.36
C ILE A 74 13.47 -2.66 2.87
N VAL A 75 12.45 -2.00 3.40
CA VAL A 75 12.34 -1.67 4.82
C VAL A 75 11.64 -2.84 5.54
N PRO A 76 12.21 -3.41 6.61
CA PRO A 76 11.59 -4.49 7.35
C PRO A 76 10.19 -4.14 7.87
N ALA A 77 9.24 -5.06 7.77
CA ALA A 77 7.86 -4.86 8.22
C ALA A 77 7.77 -4.50 9.72
N SER A 78 8.69 -5.02 10.53
CA SER A 78 8.78 -4.69 11.96
C SER A 78 9.06 -3.21 12.21
N ILE A 79 9.92 -2.59 11.40
CA ILE A 79 10.22 -1.16 11.48
C ILE A 79 9.02 -0.35 11.02
N CYS A 80 8.38 -0.75 9.91
CA CYS A 80 7.16 -0.11 9.44
C CYS A 80 6.04 -0.14 10.48
N LYS A 81 5.92 -1.25 11.23
CA LYS A 81 4.99 -1.37 12.35
C LYS A 81 5.35 -0.40 13.48
N GLN A 82 6.62 -0.32 13.87
CA GLN A 82 7.10 0.61 14.89
C GLN A 82 6.82 2.08 14.51
N VAL A 83 6.97 2.45 13.23
CA VAL A 83 6.62 3.81 12.74
C VAL A 83 5.16 4.14 13.06
N ILE A 84 4.23 3.21 12.83
CA ILE A 84 2.80 3.39 13.15
C ILE A 84 2.62 3.55 14.67
N GLU A 85 3.18 2.64 15.45
CA GLU A 85 3.04 2.63 16.92
C GLU A 85 3.57 3.92 17.56
N VAL A 86 4.77 4.36 17.18
CA VAL A 86 5.37 5.61 17.66
C VAL A 86 4.52 6.81 17.24
N SER A 87 4.06 6.85 15.99
CA SER A 87 3.23 7.95 15.49
C SER A 87 1.89 8.08 16.23
N GLU A 88 1.32 6.98 16.74
CA GLU A 88 0.09 7.00 17.53
C GLU A 88 0.30 7.61 18.91
N VAL A 89 1.43 7.28 19.55
CA VAL A 89 1.83 7.85 20.84
C VAL A 89 2.06 9.35 20.70
N MET A 90 2.75 9.78 19.64
CA MET A 90 3.08 11.20 19.42
C MET A 90 1.87 12.09 19.07
N ASN A 91 0.75 11.50 18.63
CA ASN A 91 -0.46 12.24 18.22
C ASN A 91 -1.47 12.48 19.36
N ARG A 92 -1.12 12.23 20.63
CA ARG A 92 -1.99 12.48 21.79
C ARG A 92 -1.47 13.66 22.63
N PRO A 93 -2.27 14.72 22.94
CA PRO A 93 -3.70 14.93 22.61
C PRO A 93 -3.96 15.55 21.21
N PRO A 94 -5.20 15.47 20.69
CA PRO A 94 -5.49 15.49 19.24
C PRO A 94 -5.57 16.88 18.57
N SER A 95 -5.24 17.95 19.27
CA SER A 95 -5.69 19.30 18.85
C SER A 95 -4.85 19.96 17.76
N LEU A 96 -3.68 19.42 17.39
CA LEU A 96 -2.77 20.11 16.47
C LEU A 96 -1.99 19.14 15.58
N SER A 97 -2.41 19.03 14.31
CA SER A 97 -1.63 18.49 13.17
C SER A 97 -0.76 17.27 13.52
N GLY A 98 -1.38 16.10 13.68
CA GLY A 98 -0.63 14.85 13.90
C GLY A 98 0.38 14.56 12.78
N ILE A 99 1.39 13.75 13.07
CA ILE A 99 2.44 13.37 12.11
C ILE A 99 1.77 12.75 10.86
N ARG A 100 1.75 13.51 9.77
CA ARG A 100 1.18 13.08 8.48
C ARG A 100 2.22 12.38 7.62
N ASN A 101 3.44 12.90 7.65
CA ASN A 101 4.55 12.45 6.83
C ASN A 101 5.75 12.10 7.71
N VAL A 102 6.52 11.12 7.25
CA VAL A 102 7.70 10.59 7.90
C VAL A 102 8.84 10.62 6.89
N ARG A 103 10.04 11.05 7.29
CA ARG A 103 11.17 11.10 6.37
C ARG A 103 11.97 9.82 6.47
N MET A 104 12.25 9.24 5.32
CA MET A 104 13.18 8.13 5.18
C MET A 104 14.47 8.67 4.57
N VAL A 105 15.58 8.43 5.27
CA VAL A 105 16.93 8.79 4.84
C VAL A 105 17.73 7.50 4.72
N GLN A 106 18.27 7.28 3.54
CA GLN A 106 19.22 6.19 3.34
C GLN A 106 20.61 6.69 3.75
N GLY A 107 21.31 5.93 4.58
CA GLY A 107 22.73 6.14 4.83
C GLY A 107 23.56 5.71 3.63
N GLU A 108 24.84 5.40 3.85
CA GLU A 108 25.70 4.87 2.79
C GLU A 108 25.11 3.61 2.12
N PRO A 109 25.37 3.35 0.83
CA PRO A 109 24.88 2.15 0.13
C PRO A 109 25.28 0.86 0.86
N GLY A 110 24.31 -0.02 1.15
CA GLY A 110 24.51 -1.22 1.98
C GLY A 110 24.58 -0.95 3.50
N GLY A 111 24.52 0.31 3.91
CA GLY A 111 24.47 0.77 5.29
C GLY A 111 23.06 0.82 5.89
N ARG A 112 22.99 1.34 7.11
CA ARG A 112 21.72 1.56 7.82
C ARG A 112 20.92 2.66 7.13
N PHE A 113 19.60 2.58 7.23
CA PHE A 113 18.71 3.70 6.95
C PHE A 113 18.13 4.24 8.25
N SER A 114 17.71 5.50 8.24
CA SER A 114 16.93 6.10 9.31
C SER A 114 15.53 6.43 8.82
N ILE A 115 14.57 6.28 9.72
CA ILE A 115 13.22 6.80 9.58
C ILE A 115 13.02 7.84 10.67
N GLU A 116 12.82 9.08 10.26
CA GLU A 116 12.75 10.26 11.09
C GLU A 116 11.29 10.72 11.18
N LEU A 117 10.74 10.61 12.39
CA LEU A 117 9.40 11.05 12.74
C LEU A 117 9.53 12.43 13.41
N ALA A 118 9.18 13.46 12.64
CA ALA A 118 9.20 14.84 13.11
C ALA A 118 7.91 15.15 13.87
N GLY A 119 8.03 15.38 15.18
CA GLY A 119 6.92 15.77 16.05
C GLY A 119 7.07 17.19 16.58
N LYS A 120 5.99 17.82 17.04
CA LYS A 120 6.08 19.17 17.64
C LYS A 120 6.93 19.24 18.92
N LYS A 121 7.09 18.11 19.63
CA LYS A 121 7.72 18.07 20.97
C LYS A 121 8.94 17.17 21.07
N TYR A 122 9.00 16.11 20.26
CA TYR A 122 10.10 15.16 20.22
C TYR A 122 10.29 14.72 18.78
N ASP A 123 11.54 14.57 18.37
CA ASP A 123 11.90 13.87 17.14
C ASP A 123 12.28 12.44 17.51
N THR A 124 11.76 11.47 16.77
CA THR A 124 12.14 10.07 16.93
C THR A 124 12.84 9.59 15.68
N ILE A 125 14.01 8.97 15.86
CA ILE A 125 14.79 8.38 14.77
C ILE A 125 14.80 6.87 14.99
N LEU A 126 14.23 6.14 14.04
CA LEU A 126 14.30 4.68 13.99
C LEU A 126 15.42 4.29 13.04
N LEU A 127 16.41 3.56 13.55
CA LEU A 127 17.55 3.07 12.78
C LEU A 127 17.35 1.59 12.45
N SER A 128 17.59 1.21 11.20
CA SER A 128 17.57 -0.20 10.82
C SER A 128 18.42 -0.48 9.59
N SER A 129 18.69 -1.76 9.34
CA SER A 129 19.32 -2.22 8.11
C SER A 129 18.25 -2.64 7.12
N PRO A 130 18.43 -2.37 5.81
CA PRO A 130 17.51 -2.85 4.80
C PRO A 130 17.52 -4.38 4.76
N LEU A 131 16.41 -4.98 4.32
CA LEU A 131 16.41 -6.40 4.00
C LEU A 131 17.16 -6.63 2.70
N GLU A 132 18.02 -7.65 2.71
CA GLU A 132 18.72 -8.11 1.52
C GLU A 132 17.83 -9.01 0.66
N GLY A 133 18.21 -9.12 -0.61
CA GLY A 133 17.60 -10.03 -1.57
C GLY A 133 16.85 -9.35 -2.71
N ARG A 134 16.42 -10.17 -3.67
CA ARG A 134 15.71 -9.71 -4.86
C ARG A 134 14.22 -9.62 -4.57
N PHE A 135 13.68 -8.41 -4.57
CA PHE A 135 12.23 -8.22 -4.57
C PHE A 135 11.63 -8.71 -5.90
N PRO A 136 10.42 -9.30 -5.91
CA PRO A 136 9.78 -9.74 -7.15
C PRO A 136 9.65 -8.62 -8.18
N HIS A 137 9.60 -9.00 -9.46
CA HIS A 137 9.33 -8.10 -10.59
C HIS A 137 7.87 -7.64 -10.58
N TRP A 138 7.53 -6.83 -9.58
CA TRP A 138 6.16 -6.47 -9.24
C TRP A 138 5.48 -5.66 -10.35
N ARG A 139 6.24 -4.84 -11.09
CA ARG A 139 5.74 -4.01 -12.19
C ARG A 139 5.12 -4.86 -13.30
N GLU A 140 5.82 -5.91 -13.72
CA GLU A 140 5.31 -6.83 -14.75
C GLU A 140 4.03 -7.53 -14.28
N THR A 141 4.02 -8.03 -13.04
CA THR A 141 2.85 -8.71 -12.47
C THR A 141 1.64 -7.78 -12.39
N PHE A 142 1.85 -6.55 -11.94
CA PHE A 142 0.78 -5.55 -11.82
C PHE A 142 0.28 -5.11 -13.20
N ASN A 143 1.17 -4.91 -14.16
CA ASN A 143 0.81 -4.52 -15.54
C ASN A 143 0.05 -5.63 -16.26
N LYS A 144 0.47 -6.90 -16.13
CA LYS A 144 -0.26 -8.05 -16.69
C LYS A 144 -1.65 -8.17 -16.09
N ALA A 145 -1.78 -7.96 -14.78
CA ALA A 145 -3.08 -7.97 -14.12
C ALA A 145 -3.98 -6.84 -14.64
N ARG A 146 -3.43 -5.63 -14.83
CA ARG A 146 -4.17 -4.47 -15.33
C ARG A 146 -4.55 -4.58 -16.81
N SER A 147 -3.70 -5.12 -17.68
CA SER A 147 -4.06 -5.31 -19.10
C SER A 147 -5.27 -6.24 -19.27
N GLY A 148 -5.46 -7.19 -18.36
CA GLY A 148 -6.66 -8.04 -18.31
C GLY A 148 -7.94 -7.31 -17.87
N VAL A 149 -7.83 -6.07 -17.38
CA VAL A 149 -8.98 -5.25 -16.94
C VAL A 149 -9.62 -4.51 -18.12
N GLN A 150 -8.98 -4.47 -19.28
CA GLN A 150 -9.55 -3.84 -20.48
C GLN A 150 -10.77 -4.65 -20.95
N GLY A 151 -11.98 -4.18 -20.61
CA GLY A 151 -13.24 -4.91 -20.82
C GLY A 151 -13.82 -5.60 -19.58
N ALA A 152 -13.17 -5.46 -18.42
CA ALA A 152 -13.70 -6.01 -17.17
C ALA A 152 -14.81 -5.12 -16.58
N THR A 153 -15.83 -5.77 -16.01
CA THR A 153 -16.88 -5.10 -15.23
C THR A 153 -16.26 -4.53 -13.95
N THR A 154 -16.24 -3.20 -13.83
CA THR A 154 -15.77 -2.53 -12.61
C THR A 154 -16.93 -2.32 -11.65
N VAL A 155 -16.75 -2.73 -10.40
CA VAL A 155 -17.76 -2.57 -9.35
C VAL A 155 -17.17 -1.73 -8.22
N LEU A 156 -17.82 -0.62 -7.88
CA LEU A 156 -17.40 0.27 -6.80
C LEU A 156 -18.09 -0.11 -5.49
N LEU A 157 -17.28 -0.27 -4.44
CA LEU A 157 -17.72 -0.68 -3.10
C LEU A 157 -17.06 0.15 -2.02
N THR A 158 -17.75 0.32 -0.90
CA THR A 158 -17.10 0.85 0.29
C THR A 158 -16.33 -0.29 0.96
N GLY A 159 -15.16 0.04 1.50
CA GLY A 159 -14.37 -0.92 2.28
C GLY A 159 -15.19 -1.52 3.42
N GLU A 160 -16.00 -0.70 4.09
CA GLU A 160 -16.87 -1.11 5.19
C GLU A 160 -17.86 -2.21 4.80
N ARG A 161 -18.56 -2.08 3.66
CA ARG A 161 -19.54 -3.09 3.21
C ARG A 161 -18.87 -4.40 2.84
N TRP A 162 -17.75 -4.32 2.12
CA TRP A 162 -16.95 -5.48 1.73
C TRP A 162 -16.38 -6.21 2.95
N GLU A 163 -15.76 -5.47 3.86
CA GLU A 163 -15.18 -6.00 5.09
C GLU A 163 -16.24 -6.61 6.00
N GLY A 164 -17.37 -5.91 6.22
CA GLY A 164 -18.46 -6.40 7.05
C GLY A 164 -19.03 -7.73 6.56
N MET A 165 -19.15 -7.88 5.23
CA MET A 165 -19.63 -9.13 4.65
C MET A 165 -18.60 -10.26 4.81
N LEU A 166 -17.33 -10.04 4.44
CA LEU A 166 -16.28 -11.06 4.63
C LEU A 166 -16.08 -11.45 6.10
N ALA A 167 -16.19 -10.49 7.02
CA ALA A 167 -16.13 -10.75 8.46
C ALA A 167 -17.30 -11.63 8.92
N THR A 168 -18.48 -11.49 8.32
CA THR A 168 -19.64 -12.33 8.61
C THR A 168 -19.40 -13.77 8.15
N PHE A 169 -18.92 -13.99 6.92
CA PHE A 169 -18.54 -15.32 6.44
C PHE A 169 -17.50 -15.98 7.37
N ARG A 170 -16.46 -15.23 7.76
CA ARG A 170 -15.44 -15.73 8.69
C ARG A 170 -16.01 -16.13 10.04
N LYS A 171 -16.93 -15.34 10.61
CA LYS A 171 -17.62 -15.67 11.88
C LYS A 171 -18.46 -16.95 11.79
N MET A 172 -18.88 -17.34 10.59
CA MET A 172 -19.59 -18.58 10.32
C MET A 172 -18.66 -19.77 10.03
N GLY A 173 -17.34 -19.61 10.22
CA GLY A 173 -16.35 -20.65 9.96
C GLY A 173 -16.07 -20.86 8.47
N ILE A 174 -16.43 -19.92 7.60
CA ILE A 174 -16.16 -20.02 6.16
C ILE A 174 -14.83 -19.35 5.85
N GLU A 175 -13.86 -20.14 5.41
CA GLU A 175 -12.51 -19.65 5.05
C GLU A 175 -12.40 -19.22 3.60
N CYS A 176 -13.12 -19.90 2.70
CA CYS A 176 -13.10 -19.66 1.27
C CYS A 176 -14.44 -19.08 0.80
N VAL A 177 -14.38 -17.91 0.16
CA VAL A 177 -15.55 -17.23 -0.39
C VAL A 177 -15.38 -17.11 -1.90
N THR A 178 -16.38 -17.57 -2.65
CA THR A 178 -16.46 -17.40 -4.09
C THR A 178 -17.19 -16.10 -4.40
N LEU A 179 -16.61 -15.27 -5.26
CA LEU A 179 -17.23 -14.04 -5.76
C LEU A 179 -17.68 -14.24 -7.20
N ALA A 180 -18.97 -14.14 -7.46
CA ALA A 180 -19.55 -14.08 -8.80
C ALA A 180 -20.02 -12.65 -9.08
N VAL A 181 -19.69 -12.12 -10.25
CA VAL A 181 -20.12 -10.78 -10.71
C VAL A 181 -21.06 -10.96 -11.89
N ASP A 182 -22.29 -10.45 -11.75
CA ASP A 182 -23.23 -10.40 -12.86
C ASP A 182 -22.98 -9.15 -13.70
N ASN A 183 -22.58 -9.34 -14.95
CA ASN A 183 -22.21 -8.27 -15.87
C ASN A 183 -23.39 -7.37 -16.26
N HIS A 184 -24.64 -7.80 -16.05
CA HIS A 184 -25.81 -7.02 -16.47
C HIS A 184 -26.25 -5.97 -15.45
N GLU A 185 -26.06 -6.26 -14.15
CA GLU A 185 -26.55 -5.39 -13.07
C GLU A 185 -25.44 -4.98 -12.09
N THR A 186 -24.20 -5.40 -12.34
CA THR A 186 -23.02 -5.17 -11.46
C THR A 186 -23.22 -5.67 -10.03
N ARG A 187 -24.20 -6.56 -9.83
CA ARG A 187 -24.45 -7.24 -8.56
C ARG A 187 -23.36 -8.27 -8.33
N MET A 188 -22.91 -8.39 -7.09
CA MET A 188 -21.99 -9.46 -6.74
C MET A 188 -22.62 -10.40 -5.74
N ILE A 189 -22.49 -11.69 -6.03
CA ILE A 189 -22.95 -12.76 -5.17
C ILE A 189 -21.72 -13.38 -4.55
N LEU A 190 -21.70 -13.44 -3.22
CA LEU A 190 -20.67 -14.13 -2.47
C LEU A 190 -21.26 -15.40 -1.91
N THR A 191 -20.57 -16.52 -2.13
CA THR A 191 -20.99 -17.82 -1.61
C THR A 191 -19.85 -18.50 -0.90
N GLY A 192 -20.17 -19.38 0.04
CA GLY A 192 -19.19 -20.19 0.72
C GLY A 192 -19.84 -21.25 1.59
N GLN A 193 -19.05 -22.24 1.97
CA GLN A 193 -19.47 -23.37 2.78
C GLN A 193 -18.41 -23.62 3.84
N ASN A 194 -18.83 -23.91 5.07
CA ASN A 194 -17.92 -24.29 6.16
C ASN A 194 -17.75 -25.82 6.23
N GLU A 195 -16.88 -26.28 7.14
CA GLU A 195 -16.59 -27.72 7.31
C GLU A 195 -17.81 -28.52 7.79
N ASP A 196 -18.76 -27.88 8.48
CA ASP A 196 -20.03 -28.47 8.92
C ASP A 196 -21.07 -28.58 7.80
N GLY A 197 -20.74 -28.12 6.59
CA GLY A 197 -21.61 -28.15 5.41
C GLY A 197 -22.62 -26.99 5.32
N VAL A 198 -22.59 -26.03 6.25
CA VAL A 198 -23.46 -24.84 6.21
C VAL A 198 -23.07 -23.97 5.03
N SER A 199 -24.01 -23.77 4.10
CA SER A 199 -23.84 -22.92 2.93
C SER A 199 -24.44 -21.55 3.16
N VAL A 200 -23.70 -20.50 2.80
CA VAL A 200 -24.11 -19.11 2.95
C VAL A 200 -24.00 -18.41 1.60
N ALA A 201 -25.01 -17.61 1.27
CA ALA A 201 -25.00 -16.72 0.13
C ALA A 201 -25.32 -15.29 0.59
N GLY A 202 -24.53 -14.33 0.10
CA GLY A 202 -24.73 -12.91 0.33
C GLY A 202 -24.80 -12.17 -1.00
N LEU A 203 -25.61 -11.12 -1.05
CA LEU A 203 -25.70 -10.23 -2.20
C LEU A 203 -25.11 -8.87 -1.80
N LEU A 204 -24.12 -8.40 -2.54
CA LEU A 204 -23.52 -7.08 -2.35
C LEU A 204 -23.85 -6.20 -3.54
N MET A 205 -24.58 -5.13 -3.25
CA MET A 205 -24.97 -4.14 -4.23
C MET A 205 -23.82 -3.14 -4.45
N PRO A 206 -23.58 -2.72 -5.70
CA PRO A 206 -22.65 -1.64 -6.00
C PRO A 206 -23.07 -0.37 -5.25
N ASN A 207 -22.09 0.46 -4.89
CA ASN A 207 -22.43 1.81 -4.48
C ASN A 207 -22.98 2.57 -5.70
N PRO A 208 -23.99 3.43 -5.53
CA PRO A 208 -24.30 4.42 -6.55
C PRO A 208 -23.04 5.27 -6.75
N CYS A 209 -22.37 5.11 -7.89
CA CYS A 209 -21.18 5.90 -8.18
C CYS A 209 -21.59 7.36 -8.30
N ASP A 210 -20.88 8.22 -7.57
CA ASP A 210 -20.63 9.58 -8.01
C ASP A 210 -19.80 9.43 -9.29
N LYS A 211 -20.44 9.56 -10.46
CA LYS A 211 -19.86 9.19 -11.77
C LYS A 211 -18.60 9.98 -12.15
N ASP A 212 -18.23 10.97 -11.34
CA ASP A 212 -17.17 11.94 -11.61
C ASP A 212 -15.82 11.60 -10.95
N ARG A 213 -15.70 10.45 -10.28
CA ARG A 213 -14.40 9.99 -9.74
C ARG A 213 -13.80 8.89 -10.60
N ASP A 214 -12.92 9.30 -11.52
CA ASP A 214 -12.01 8.37 -12.17
C ASP A 214 -11.20 7.61 -11.11
N PRO A 215 -10.97 6.29 -11.30
CA PRO A 215 -10.09 5.55 -10.42
C PRO A 215 -8.70 6.20 -10.46
N PRO A 216 -8.02 6.36 -9.30
CA PRO A 216 -6.68 6.92 -9.30
C PRO A 216 -5.78 6.05 -10.17
N VAL A 217 -5.29 6.63 -11.27
CA VAL A 217 -4.29 6.00 -12.10
C VAL A 217 -3.00 5.99 -11.28
N ILE A 218 -2.63 4.83 -10.75
CA ILE A 218 -1.28 4.61 -10.24
C ILE A 218 -0.37 4.76 -11.46
N GLY A 219 0.26 5.93 -11.54
CA GLY A 219 0.92 6.45 -12.72
C GLY A 219 2.04 5.54 -13.17
N TRP A 220 1.91 5.01 -14.37
CA TRP A 220 2.99 4.99 -15.34
C TRP A 220 2.40 5.54 -16.63
N THR A 221 2.93 6.67 -17.08
CA THR A 221 2.87 7.03 -18.49
C THR A 221 3.60 5.89 -19.20
N PRO A 222 2.97 5.12 -20.10
CA PRO A 222 3.76 4.30 -21.01
C PRO A 222 4.79 5.25 -21.64
N ALA A 223 6.06 4.83 -21.69
CA ALA A 223 7.05 5.56 -22.48
C ALA A 223 6.36 5.85 -23.81
N THR A 224 6.17 7.13 -24.12
CA THR A 224 5.75 7.54 -25.45
C THR A 224 6.74 6.86 -26.37
N THR A 225 6.27 5.86 -27.09
CA THR A 225 6.97 5.43 -28.30
C THR A 225 6.99 6.69 -29.13
N ASP A 226 8.14 7.37 -29.15
CA ASP A 226 8.43 8.38 -30.15
C ASP A 226 8.01 7.75 -31.47
N SER A 227 6.94 8.28 -32.04
CA SER A 227 6.61 8.05 -33.42
C SER A 227 7.86 8.51 -34.18
N VAL A 228 8.61 7.53 -34.69
CA VAL A 228 9.55 7.78 -35.76
C VAL A 228 8.68 8.33 -36.89
N ASP A 229 8.75 9.64 -37.08
CA ASP A 229 8.23 10.29 -38.27
C ASP A 229 9.00 9.70 -39.47
N ASP A 230 8.30 8.92 -40.29
CA ASP A 230 8.69 8.57 -41.66
C ASP A 230 8.26 9.70 -42.62
#